data_AF-A0A970CBS9-F1
#
_entry.id   AF-A0A970CBS9-F1
#
_cell.length_a   1.000
_cell.length_b   1.000
_cell.length_c   1.000
_cell.angle_alpha   90.00
_cell.angle_beta   90.00
_cell.angle_gamma   90.00
#
_symmetry.space_group_name_H-M   'P 1'
#
loop_
_entity.id
_entity.type
_entity.pdbx_description
1 polymer ?
#
loop_
_entity_poly.entity_id
_entity_poly.type
_entity_poly.pdbx_seq_one_letter_code
_entity_poly.pdbx_strand_id
1 'polypeptide(L)'
;MTGILIGTGVLAAVALVFSLLLTLANKVFEVPSDPRRDQIREALPGANCGACGYPGCDGLADAIAAGKAPANACPVGGSAVGNQIASILGEAAGADQVKMVATVVCQGTIDRCKSKFTYHGIEDCVAATLVNDGNRACQYACLGLGTCVRACKFDAIHIDPHSRIAVVDPEKCTSCGACVKSCPKKVLDMQPVTLPVRVLCRAAEEGVLVSDNCRIGCIGCELCMGACKFGAITMENHLPKIDRDKCVGCMMCAEVCPTSAMWGDLDNRRIALIDRDLCIGCGICKKVCQFEAISGERKSVHEVNEACTGCGQCVPKCPKKAITLPVREHVRDANAKVGTSEGVAAIPKKEGAHED
;
A
#
# COMPACT_ATOMS: atom_id res chain seq x y z
N MET A 1 46.79 54.77 22.53
CA MET A 1 46.59 54.68 21.07
C MET A 1 47.39 53.52 20.45
N THR A 2 48.70 53.41 20.74
CA THR A 2 49.57 52.33 20.24
C THR A 2 49.12 50.91 20.59
N GLY A 3 48.68 50.65 21.83
CA GLY A 3 48.19 49.33 22.24
C GLY A 3 46.90 48.88 21.53
N ILE A 4 46.01 49.84 21.21
CA ILE A 4 44.79 49.57 20.45
C ILE A 4 45.15 49.22 18.99
N LEU A 5 46.06 49.98 18.37
CA LEU A 5 46.52 49.71 17.00
C LEU A 5 47.22 48.34 16.88
N ILE A 6 48.04 47.97 17.87
CA ILE A 6 48.70 46.65 17.91
C ILE A 6 47.64 45.54 18.07
N GLY A 7 46.68 45.70 18.98
CA GLY A 7 45.60 44.73 19.17
C GLY A 7 44.75 44.51 17.91
N THR A 8 44.35 45.61 17.24
CA THR A 8 43.61 45.54 15.98
C THR A 8 44.45 44.89 14.86
N GLY A 9 45.74 45.22 14.78
CA GLY A 9 46.65 44.62 13.80
C GLY A 9 46.82 43.10 13.97
N VAL A 10 46.94 42.62 15.21
CA VAL A 10 47.05 41.19 15.52
C VAL A 10 45.76 40.45 15.16
N LEU A 11 44.60 40.99 15.53
CA LEU A 11 43.31 40.37 15.20
C LEU A 11 43.05 40.32 13.69
N ALA A 12 43.42 41.39 12.96
CA ALA A 12 43.30 41.42 11.50
C ALA A 12 44.23 40.39 10.84
N ALA A 13 45.47 40.24 11.32
CA ALA A 13 46.41 39.25 10.80
C ALA A 13 45.92 37.82 11.03
N VAL A 14 45.44 37.52 12.24
CA VAL A 14 44.90 36.19 12.59
C VAL A 14 43.65 35.87 11.77
N ALA A 15 42.74 36.84 11.59
CA ALA A 15 41.57 36.67 10.74
C ALA A 15 41.95 36.37 9.28
N LEU A 16 42.94 37.09 8.73
CA LEU A 16 43.41 36.90 7.36
C LEU A 16 44.03 35.51 7.18
N VAL A 17 44.83 35.04 8.15
CA VAL A 17 45.42 33.70 8.14
C VAL A 17 44.33 32.62 8.19
N PHE A 18 43.35 32.73 9.08
CA PHE A 18 42.25 31.76 9.16
C PHE A 18 41.36 31.77 7.91
N SER A 19 41.05 32.95 7.35
CA SER A 19 40.31 33.05 6.08
C SER A 19 41.07 32.39 4.93
N LEU A 20 42.38 32.60 4.85
CA LEU A 20 43.21 31.98 3.80
C LEU A 20 43.23 30.44 3.96
N LEU A 21 43.40 29.95 5.18
CA LEU A 21 43.37 28.52 5.49
C LEU A 21 42.02 27.88 5.18
N LEU A 22 40.91 28.52 5.56
CA LEU A 22 39.57 28.03 5.27
C LEU A 22 39.27 28.03 3.76
N THR A 23 39.73 29.06 3.04
CA THR A 23 39.57 29.13 1.58
C THR A 23 40.36 28.02 0.89
N LEU A 24 41.59 27.76 1.36
CA LEU A 24 42.42 26.68 0.83
C LEU A 24 41.79 25.31 1.12
N ALA A 25 41.33 25.09 2.36
CA ALA A 25 40.64 23.86 2.74
C ALA A 25 39.37 23.65 1.91
N ASN A 26 38.53 24.68 1.76
CA ASN A 26 37.30 24.60 0.97
C ASN A 26 37.59 24.19 -0.47
N LYS A 27 38.64 24.75 -1.09
CA LYS A 27 39.00 24.44 -2.48
C LYS A 27 39.64 23.06 -2.66
N VAL A 28 40.40 22.59 -1.67
CA VAL A 28 41.02 21.24 -1.70
C VAL A 28 39.97 20.15 -1.48
N PHE A 29 38.96 20.41 -0.65
CA PHE A 29 37.86 19.48 -0.36
C PHE A 29 36.59 19.75 -1.17
N GLU A 30 36.66 20.62 -2.18
CA GLU A 30 35.54 20.90 -3.08
C GLU A 30 35.21 19.65 -3.89
N VAL A 31 34.09 19.00 -3.56
CA VAL A 31 33.58 17.86 -4.32
C VAL A 31 32.92 18.42 -5.59
N PRO A 32 33.30 17.96 -6.79
CA PRO A 32 32.67 18.42 -8.03
C PRO A 32 31.17 18.12 -7.98
N SER A 33 30.35 19.17 -7.81
CA SER A 33 28.91 19.10 -7.84
C SER A 33 28.46 19.02 -9.30
N ASP A 34 27.92 17.87 -9.71
CA ASP A 34 27.22 17.77 -10.99
C ASP A 34 26.09 18.82 -11.01
N PRO A 35 26.01 19.74 -11.99
CA PRO A 35 24.95 20.74 -12.06
C PRO A 35 23.54 20.14 -12.00
N ARG A 36 23.39 18.87 -12.42
CA ARG A 36 22.14 18.12 -12.34
C ARG A 36 21.76 17.77 -10.90
N ARG A 37 22.73 17.55 -10.01
CA ARG A 37 22.50 17.21 -8.61
C ARG A 37 21.69 18.28 -7.90
N ASP A 38 22.02 19.55 -8.09
CA ASP A 38 21.30 20.66 -7.45
C ASP A 38 19.88 20.81 -8.03
N GLN A 39 19.71 20.62 -9.34
CA GLN A 39 18.40 20.61 -9.99
C GLN A 39 17.52 19.45 -9.48
N ILE A 40 18.11 18.26 -9.31
CA ILE A 40 17.41 17.10 -8.72
C ILE A 40 17.04 17.41 -7.27
N ARG A 41 17.95 18.03 -6.50
CA ARG A 41 17.71 18.37 -5.10
C ARG A 41 16.57 19.38 -4.93
N GLU A 42 16.42 20.31 -5.85
CA GLU A 42 15.33 21.29 -5.89
C GLU A 42 14.00 20.64 -6.28
N ALA A 43 14.02 19.66 -7.18
CA ALA A 43 12.82 18.88 -7.54
C ALA A 43 12.33 17.97 -6.41
N LEU A 44 13.20 17.57 -5.47
CA LEU A 44 12.84 16.70 -4.36
C LEU A 44 12.02 17.43 -3.27
N PRO A 45 11.08 16.76 -2.58
CA PRO A 45 10.21 17.39 -1.57
C PRO A 45 10.89 17.98 -0.32
N GLY A 46 12.21 17.82 -0.16
CA GLY A 46 12.95 18.31 1.02
C GLY A 46 12.58 17.65 2.36
N ALA A 47 11.77 16.58 2.36
CA ALA A 47 11.24 15.97 3.58
C ALA A 47 12.28 15.23 4.44
N ASN A 48 13.44 14.87 3.87
CA ASN A 48 14.55 14.20 4.55
C ASN A 48 14.14 12.95 5.38
N CYS A 49 13.14 12.20 4.92
CA CYS A 49 12.55 11.09 5.68
C CYS A 49 13.30 9.76 5.54
N GLY A 50 14.18 9.62 4.56
CA GLY A 50 14.94 8.38 4.30
C GLY A 50 14.11 7.22 3.73
N ALA A 51 12.87 7.45 3.31
CA ALA A 51 11.98 6.40 2.79
C ALA A 51 12.49 5.72 1.51
N CYS A 52 13.31 6.42 0.72
CA CYS A 52 13.98 5.89 -0.46
C CYS A 52 15.24 5.06 -0.14
N GLY A 53 15.63 4.93 1.14
CA GLY A 53 16.85 4.22 1.55
C GLY A 53 18.13 5.06 1.56
N TYR A 54 18.06 6.34 1.17
CA TYR A 54 19.20 7.27 1.16
C TYR A 54 19.16 8.27 2.33
N PRO A 55 20.32 8.78 2.79
CA PRO A 55 20.40 9.73 3.89
C PRO A 55 19.92 11.12 3.46
N GLY A 56 18.61 11.31 3.53
CA GLY A 56 17.96 12.58 3.19
C GLY A 56 17.78 12.83 1.69
N CYS A 57 17.25 14.00 1.34
CA CYS A 57 17.02 14.42 -0.04
C CYS A 57 18.35 14.71 -0.76
N ASP A 58 19.35 15.24 -0.05
CA ASP A 58 20.68 15.48 -0.60
C ASP A 58 21.38 14.17 -0.99
N GLY A 59 21.38 13.17 -0.10
CA GLY A 59 21.96 11.86 -0.40
C GLY A 59 21.24 11.13 -1.54
N LEU A 60 19.92 11.33 -1.69
CA LEU A 60 19.18 10.82 -2.84
C LEU A 60 19.55 11.56 -4.12
N ALA A 61 19.64 12.89 -4.09
CA ALA A 61 20.03 13.69 -5.25
C ALA A 61 21.43 13.32 -5.76
N ASP A 62 22.38 13.13 -4.85
CA ASP A 62 23.73 12.67 -5.17
C ASP A 62 23.70 11.28 -5.82
N ALA A 63 22.90 10.35 -5.30
CA ALA A 63 22.77 9.01 -5.83
C ALA A 63 22.13 8.98 -7.22
N ILE A 64 21.11 9.81 -7.46
CA ILE A 64 20.45 9.93 -8.77
C ILE A 64 21.43 10.56 -9.77
N ALA A 65 22.10 11.65 -9.43
CA ALA A 65 23.08 12.30 -10.31
C ALA A 65 24.24 11.36 -10.67
N ALA A 66 24.66 10.50 -9.73
CA ALA A 66 25.68 9.48 -9.95
C ALA A 66 25.17 8.22 -10.68
N GLY A 67 23.90 8.15 -11.09
CA GLY A 67 23.30 6.98 -11.74
C GLY A 67 23.15 5.75 -10.85
N LYS A 68 23.23 5.90 -9.52
CA LYS A 68 23.11 4.83 -8.53
C LYS A 68 21.67 4.63 -8.02
N ALA A 69 20.76 5.53 -8.38
CA ALA A 69 19.34 5.49 -8.02
C ALA A 69 18.49 5.88 -9.24
N PRO A 70 17.31 5.26 -9.45
CA PRO A 70 16.43 5.64 -10.54
C PRO A 70 15.78 7.02 -10.29
N ALA A 71 15.38 7.73 -11.35
CA ALA A 71 14.76 9.05 -11.28
C ALA A 71 13.50 9.09 -10.39
N ASN A 72 12.76 7.99 -10.34
CA ASN A 72 11.54 7.85 -9.56
C ASN A 72 11.79 7.31 -8.13
N ALA A 73 13.03 7.27 -7.64
CA ALA A 73 13.36 6.68 -6.34
C ALA A 73 12.70 7.35 -5.12
N CYS A 74 12.12 8.55 -5.24
CA CYS A 74 11.48 9.24 -4.13
C CYS A 74 10.00 8.83 -3.95
N PRO A 75 9.64 8.00 -2.95
CA PRO A 75 8.25 7.58 -2.75
C PRO A 75 7.34 8.72 -2.28
N VAL A 76 7.92 9.76 -1.67
CA VAL A 76 7.19 10.96 -1.20
C VAL A 76 6.80 11.87 -2.35
N GLY A 77 7.70 12.02 -3.33
CA GLY A 77 7.44 12.82 -4.52
C GLY A 77 6.59 12.11 -5.57
N GLY A 78 6.56 10.77 -5.54
CA GLY A 78 5.79 9.94 -6.46
C GLY A 78 6.17 10.15 -7.92
N SER A 79 5.25 9.78 -8.83
CA SER A 79 5.46 9.92 -10.28
C SER A 79 5.71 11.36 -10.71
N ALA A 80 5.11 12.35 -10.04
CA ALA A 80 5.27 13.76 -10.40
C ALA A 80 6.74 14.22 -10.29
N VAL A 81 7.37 13.98 -9.14
CA VAL A 81 8.79 14.29 -8.94
C VAL A 81 9.67 13.38 -9.80
N GLY A 82 9.32 12.09 -9.95
CA GLY A 82 10.05 11.18 -10.81
C GLY A 82 10.13 11.64 -12.28
N ASN A 83 9.04 12.17 -12.82
CA ASN A 83 8.98 12.68 -14.19
C ASN A 83 9.77 13.98 -14.36
N GLN A 84 9.75 14.85 -13.35
CA GLN A 84 10.57 16.06 -13.33
C GLN A 84 12.06 15.72 -13.31
N ILE A 85 12.47 14.75 -12.48
CA ILE A 85 13.86 14.28 -12.39
C ILE A 85 14.29 13.59 -13.69
N ALA A 86 13.42 12.76 -14.29
CA ALA A 86 13.71 12.13 -15.59
C ALA A 86 13.97 13.18 -16.68
N SER A 87 13.19 14.27 -16.68
CA SER A 87 13.39 15.40 -17.60
C SER A 87 14.74 16.09 -17.39
N ILE A 88 15.19 16.24 -16.13
CA ILE A 88 16.51 16.79 -15.79
C ILE A 88 17.64 15.87 -16.29
N LEU A 89 17.45 14.54 -16.20
CA LEU A 89 18.44 13.56 -16.65
C LEU A 89 18.43 13.31 -18.17
N GLY A 90 17.43 13.82 -18.89
CA GLY A 90 17.22 13.53 -20.31
C GLY A 90 16.73 12.10 -20.58
N GLU A 91 16.13 11.46 -19.57
CA GLU A 91 15.57 10.12 -19.65
C GLU A 91 14.06 10.17 -19.96
N ALA A 92 13.53 9.12 -20.60
CA ALA A 92 12.09 8.97 -20.75
C ALA A 92 11.42 8.85 -19.38
N ALA A 93 10.22 9.43 -19.25
CA ALA A 93 9.40 9.28 -18.05
C ALA A 93 9.29 7.80 -17.66
N GLY A 94 9.66 7.50 -16.41
CA GLY A 94 9.59 6.14 -15.88
C GLY A 94 8.13 5.65 -15.80
N ALA A 95 7.94 4.34 -15.70
CA ALA A 95 6.63 3.76 -15.46
C ALA A 95 5.97 4.37 -14.20
N ASP A 96 4.66 4.57 -14.27
CA ASP A 96 3.88 5.09 -13.14
C ASP A 96 4.11 4.24 -11.89
N GLN A 97 4.50 4.91 -10.81
CA GLN A 97 4.66 4.25 -9.53
C GLN A 97 3.31 4.08 -8.86
N VAL A 98 3.03 2.86 -8.40
CA VAL A 98 1.83 2.60 -7.61
C VAL A 98 1.98 3.30 -6.25
N LYS A 99 1.05 4.20 -5.94
CA LYS A 99 1.03 4.91 -4.65
C LYS A 99 0.91 3.89 -3.51
N MET A 100 1.90 3.89 -2.63
CA MET A 100 1.86 3.13 -1.39
C MET A 100 1.17 3.96 -0.31
N VAL A 101 0.49 3.31 0.62
CA VAL A 101 -0.19 3.96 1.73
C VAL A 101 0.07 3.16 2.99
N ALA A 102 0.37 3.85 4.09
CA ALA A 102 0.46 3.22 5.39
C ALA A 102 -0.90 2.60 5.74
N THR A 103 -0.94 1.29 5.94
CA THR A 103 -2.14 0.52 6.23
C THR A 103 -2.02 -0.07 7.62
N VAL A 104 -3.09 0.03 8.40
CA VAL A 104 -3.16 -0.52 9.74
C VAL A 104 -3.57 -1.98 9.64
N VAL A 105 -2.64 -2.88 9.94
CA VAL A 105 -2.80 -4.33 9.89
C VAL A 105 -3.38 -4.83 11.21
N CYS A 106 -4.49 -4.22 11.63
CA CYS A 106 -5.22 -4.60 12.83
C CYS A 106 -6.67 -4.12 12.72
N GLN A 107 -7.62 -5.05 12.85
CA GLN A 107 -9.05 -4.77 12.94
C GLN A 107 -9.64 -5.05 14.33
N GLY A 108 -8.78 -5.33 15.31
CA GLY A 108 -9.17 -5.67 16.67
C GLY A 108 -9.67 -4.45 17.43
N THR A 109 -10.88 -3.99 17.14
CA THR A 109 -11.53 -2.87 17.82
C THR A 109 -11.78 -3.21 19.29
N ILE A 110 -12.07 -2.22 20.13
CA ILE A 110 -12.23 -2.44 21.58
C ILE A 110 -13.34 -3.45 21.93
N ASP A 111 -14.38 -3.54 21.09
CA ASP A 111 -15.46 -4.52 21.22
C ASP A 111 -15.06 -5.92 20.71
N ARG A 112 -14.12 -6.04 19.77
CA ARG A 112 -13.74 -7.32 19.14
C ARG A 112 -12.52 -7.98 19.78
N CYS A 113 -11.59 -7.19 20.29
CA CYS A 113 -10.38 -7.66 20.95
C CYS A 113 -10.33 -7.20 22.40
N LYS A 114 -10.26 -8.18 23.31
CA LYS A 114 -10.26 -7.98 24.76
C LYS A 114 -9.12 -7.04 25.18
N SER A 115 -9.34 -6.34 26.28
CA SER A 115 -8.31 -5.53 26.95
C SER A 115 -7.91 -6.21 28.25
N LYS A 116 -6.62 -6.18 28.58
CA LYS A 116 -6.08 -6.71 29.85
C LYS A 116 -6.47 -5.80 31.02
N PHE A 117 -6.43 -4.50 30.80
CA PHE A 117 -6.72 -3.44 31.77
C PHE A 117 -6.96 -2.12 31.04
N THR A 118 -7.51 -1.13 31.74
CA THR A 118 -7.62 0.25 31.25
C THR A 118 -6.32 0.99 31.53
N TYR A 119 -5.67 1.52 30.50
CA TYR A 119 -4.41 2.25 30.64
C TYR A 119 -4.66 3.70 31.02
N HIS A 120 -4.18 4.10 32.19
CA HIS A 120 -4.16 5.47 32.68
C HIS A 120 -2.71 5.95 32.78
N GLY A 121 -2.16 6.44 31.68
CA GLY A 121 -0.77 6.91 31.61
C GLY A 121 -0.56 7.88 30.46
N ILE A 122 0.69 8.06 30.05
CA ILE A 122 1.05 8.92 28.92
C ILE A 122 0.44 8.34 27.65
N GLU A 123 -0.31 9.14 26.88
CA GLU A 123 -0.90 8.72 25.61
C GLU A 123 0.18 8.47 24.54
N ASP A 124 0.87 7.35 24.66
CA ASP A 124 1.92 6.89 23.79
C ASP A 124 2.00 5.36 23.81
N CYS A 125 1.99 4.74 22.63
CA CYS A 125 2.11 3.29 22.53
C CYS A 125 3.45 2.80 23.06
N VAL A 126 4.55 3.57 22.93
CA VAL A 126 5.87 3.14 23.43
C VAL A 126 5.86 3.09 24.95
N ALA A 127 5.38 4.16 25.61
CA ALA A 127 5.17 4.18 27.05
C ALA A 127 4.25 3.04 27.53
N ALA A 128 3.14 2.80 26.82
CA ALA A 128 2.21 1.73 27.19
C ALA A 128 2.80 0.33 27.03
N THR A 129 3.69 0.09 26.06
CA THR A 129 4.36 -1.22 25.93
C THR A 129 5.27 -1.56 27.12
N LEU A 130 5.74 -0.57 27.88
CA LEU A 130 6.51 -0.81 29.11
C LEU A 130 5.64 -1.37 30.25
N VAL A 131 4.32 -1.18 30.17
CA VAL A 131 3.35 -1.68 31.14
C VAL A 131 2.65 -2.90 30.55
N ASN A 132 3.18 -4.09 30.84
CA ASN A 132 2.60 -5.38 30.45
C ASN A 132 2.38 -5.54 28.92
N ASP A 133 3.31 -5.01 28.11
CA ASP A 133 3.27 -5.04 26.64
C ASP A 133 2.04 -4.34 26.01
N GLY A 134 1.44 -3.43 26.77
CA GLY A 134 0.26 -2.67 26.39
C GLY A 134 -1.04 -3.21 26.99
N ASN A 135 -2.10 -2.44 26.79
CA ASN A 135 -3.41 -2.65 27.39
C ASN A 135 -4.28 -3.70 26.67
N ARG A 136 -3.92 -4.10 25.45
CA ARG A 136 -4.69 -5.07 24.66
C ARG A 136 -4.30 -6.50 25.03
N ALA A 137 -5.29 -7.40 25.06
CA ALA A 137 -5.05 -8.82 25.35
C ALA A 137 -4.20 -9.48 24.25
N CYS A 138 -4.50 -9.17 22.98
CA CYS A 138 -3.65 -9.56 21.87
C CYS A 138 -2.35 -8.73 21.86
N GLN A 139 -1.21 -9.42 21.96
CA GLN A 139 0.11 -8.80 21.93
C GLN A 139 0.48 -8.16 20.57
N TYR A 140 -0.33 -8.35 19.54
CA TYR A 140 -0.11 -7.76 18.20
C TYR A 140 -1.10 -6.64 17.87
N ALA A 141 -1.95 -6.25 18.82
CA ALA A 141 -3.02 -5.28 18.55
C ALA A 141 -2.49 -3.85 18.51
N CYS A 142 -3.19 -3.00 17.74
CA CYS A 142 -3.05 -1.55 17.88
C CYS A 142 -3.50 -1.14 19.28
N LEU A 143 -2.64 -0.39 20.00
CA LEU A 143 -2.96 0.10 21.35
C LEU A 143 -3.86 1.35 21.32
N GLY A 144 -3.92 2.06 20.19
CA GLY A 144 -4.76 3.25 20.05
C GLY A 144 -4.28 4.46 20.85
N LEU A 145 -2.96 4.60 21.04
CA LEU A 145 -2.35 5.68 21.85
C LEU A 145 -1.48 6.66 21.03
N GLY A 146 -1.59 6.65 19.70
CA GLY A 146 -1.17 7.80 18.88
C GLY A 146 0.34 8.00 18.63
N THR A 147 1.23 7.04 18.92
CA THR A 147 2.66 7.18 18.52
C THR A 147 2.83 7.41 17.02
N CYS A 148 2.04 6.71 16.20
CA CYS A 148 2.03 6.89 14.75
C CYS A 148 1.46 8.25 14.31
N VAL A 149 0.51 8.80 15.07
CA VAL A 149 -0.06 10.14 14.83
C VAL A 149 1.03 11.18 15.02
N ARG A 150 1.76 11.15 16.14
CA ARG A 150 2.90 12.07 16.38
C ARG A 150 4.04 11.91 15.39
N ALA A 151 4.26 10.70 14.88
CA ALA A 151 5.29 10.46 13.86
C ALA A 151 4.88 11.00 12.48
N CYS A 152 3.59 11.20 12.22
CA CYS A 152 3.11 11.68 10.94
C CYS A 152 3.22 13.20 10.84
N LYS A 153 4.11 13.69 9.96
CA LYS A 153 4.25 15.13 9.67
C LYS A 153 3.22 15.66 8.65
N PHE A 154 2.39 14.78 8.11
CA PHE A 154 1.46 15.07 7.01
C PHE A 154 0.00 15.01 7.43
N ASP A 155 -0.28 14.87 8.73
CA ASP A 155 -1.64 14.76 9.27
C ASP A 155 -2.47 13.63 8.61
N ALA A 156 -1.80 12.56 8.19
CA ALA A 156 -2.41 11.44 7.48
C ALA A 156 -2.94 10.36 8.42
N ILE A 157 -2.71 10.44 9.73
CA ILE A 157 -3.08 9.38 10.68
C ILE A 157 -3.79 9.99 11.88
N HIS A 158 -4.92 9.40 12.26
CA HIS A 158 -5.65 9.74 13.47
C HIS A 158 -6.02 8.46 14.24
N ILE A 159 -6.35 8.58 15.53
CA ILE A 159 -6.95 7.48 16.28
C ILE A 159 -8.46 7.64 16.21
N ASP A 160 -9.15 6.64 15.68
CA ASP A 160 -10.60 6.65 15.67
C ASP A 160 -11.13 6.50 17.11
N PRO A 161 -12.05 7.38 17.55
CA PRO A 161 -12.47 7.46 18.95
C PRO A 161 -13.31 6.25 19.39
N HIS A 162 -13.96 5.55 18.46
CA HIS A 162 -14.86 4.43 18.77
C HIS A 162 -14.12 3.09 18.78
N SER A 163 -13.44 2.79 17.67
CA SER A 163 -12.65 1.57 17.50
C SER A 163 -11.38 1.56 18.35
N ARG A 164 -10.85 2.75 18.70
CA ARG A 164 -9.54 2.95 19.35
C ARG A 164 -8.39 2.34 18.54
N ILE A 165 -8.50 2.34 17.22
CA ILE A 165 -7.44 1.93 16.29
C ILE A 165 -6.98 3.16 15.49
N ALA A 166 -5.73 3.15 15.05
CA ALA A 166 -5.27 4.13 14.08
C ALA A 166 -6.00 3.98 12.73
N VAL A 167 -6.33 5.09 12.11
CA VAL A 167 -6.91 5.16 10.76
C VAL A 167 -6.01 6.07 9.93
N VAL A 168 -5.76 5.68 8.69
CA VAL A 168 -4.87 6.40 7.78
C VAL A 168 -5.69 6.98 6.63
N ASP A 169 -5.52 8.27 6.39
CA ASP A 169 -6.02 8.98 5.21
C ASP A 169 -5.10 8.68 4.01
N PRO A 170 -5.59 7.96 2.98
CA PRO A 170 -4.79 7.60 1.82
C PRO A 170 -4.46 8.80 0.93
N GLU A 171 -5.21 9.90 0.99
CA GLU A 171 -4.97 11.09 0.18
C GLU A 171 -3.78 11.87 0.72
N LYS A 172 -3.78 12.11 2.04
CA LYS A 172 -2.69 12.80 2.75
C LYS A 172 -1.43 11.96 2.93
N CYS A 173 -1.53 10.63 2.87
CA CYS A 173 -0.36 9.76 3.06
C CYS A 173 0.65 9.93 1.91
N THR A 174 1.89 10.26 2.27
CA THR A 174 3.01 10.50 1.34
C THR A 174 4.01 9.34 1.27
N SER A 175 3.65 8.13 1.71
CA SER A 175 4.55 6.97 1.68
C SER A 175 5.89 7.10 2.45
N CYS A 176 6.02 8.07 3.36
CA CYS A 176 7.30 8.31 4.05
C CYS A 176 7.72 7.21 5.06
N GLY A 177 6.82 6.29 5.43
CA GLY A 177 7.12 5.17 6.33
C GLY A 177 7.41 5.52 7.80
N ALA A 178 7.38 6.81 8.19
CA ALA A 178 7.71 7.25 9.55
C ALA A 178 6.86 6.55 10.62
N CYS A 179 5.57 6.38 10.34
CA CYS A 179 4.60 5.72 11.22
C CYS A 179 4.82 4.20 11.34
N VAL A 180 5.31 3.55 10.28
CA VAL A 180 5.69 2.12 10.30
C VAL A 180 6.90 1.92 11.20
N LYS A 181 7.92 2.78 11.05
CA LYS A 181 9.14 2.75 11.87
C LYS A 181 8.87 3.04 13.35
N SER A 182 7.96 3.97 13.64
CA SER A 182 7.68 4.40 15.01
C SER A 182 6.72 3.48 15.77
N CYS A 183 6.08 2.52 15.11
CA CYS A 183 5.05 1.68 15.73
C CYS A 183 5.69 0.56 16.58
N PRO A 184 5.57 0.58 17.92
CA PRO A 184 6.22 -0.42 18.77
C PRO A 184 5.60 -1.82 18.60
N LYS A 185 4.29 -1.88 18.31
CA LYS A 185 3.57 -3.13 18.04
C LYS A 185 3.76 -3.63 16.61
N LYS A 186 4.45 -2.85 15.76
CA LYS A 186 4.58 -3.10 14.32
C LYS A 186 3.22 -3.47 13.73
N VAL A 187 2.21 -2.61 13.87
CA VAL A 187 0.85 -2.80 13.31
C VAL A 187 0.54 -1.92 12.10
N LEU A 188 1.51 -1.13 11.65
CA LEU A 188 1.47 -0.42 10.37
C LEU A 188 2.34 -1.11 9.32
N ASP A 189 1.94 -1.06 8.06
CA ASP A 189 2.67 -1.62 6.92
C ASP A 189 2.43 -0.77 5.67
N MET A 190 3.40 -0.69 4.77
CA MET A 190 3.23 0.04 3.50
C MET A 190 2.61 -0.87 2.47
N GLN A 191 1.39 -0.57 2.05
CA GLN A 191 0.66 -1.38 1.07
C GLN A 191 0.21 -0.54 -0.12
N PRO A 192 0.16 -1.10 -1.35
CA PRO A 192 -0.37 -0.37 -2.50
C PRO A 192 -1.82 0.04 -2.26
N VAL A 193 -2.19 1.27 -2.63
CA VAL A 193 -3.59 1.73 -2.47
C VAL A 193 -4.57 0.88 -3.29
N THR A 194 -4.12 0.41 -4.46
CA THR A 194 -4.89 -0.40 -5.41
C THR A 194 -5.06 -1.85 -5.00
N LEU A 195 -4.55 -2.25 -3.83
CA LEU A 195 -4.53 -3.64 -3.41
C LEU A 195 -5.95 -4.13 -3.06
N PRO A 196 -6.56 -5.04 -3.84
CA PRO A 196 -7.95 -5.45 -3.66
C PRO A 196 -8.14 -6.43 -2.49
N VAL A 197 -7.05 -7.02 -1.97
CA VAL A 197 -7.07 -7.96 -0.85
C VAL A 197 -5.92 -7.68 0.09
N ARG A 198 -6.23 -7.53 1.38
CA ARG A 198 -5.28 -7.23 2.45
C ARG A 198 -5.44 -8.23 3.59
N VAL A 199 -4.32 -8.70 4.14
CA VAL A 199 -4.32 -9.36 5.43
C VAL A 199 -4.25 -8.25 6.47
N LEU A 200 -5.25 -8.13 7.34
CA LEU A 200 -5.35 -7.07 8.35
C LEU A 200 -5.23 -7.62 9.78
N CYS A 201 -4.54 -8.74 9.93
CA CYS A 201 -4.19 -9.33 11.21
C CYS A 201 -2.71 -9.73 11.19
N ARG A 202 -2.05 -9.55 12.33
CA ARG A 202 -0.64 -9.92 12.54
C ARG A 202 -0.43 -10.85 13.73
N ALA A 203 -1.50 -11.43 14.25
CA ALA A 203 -1.42 -12.37 15.36
C ALA A 203 -0.78 -13.68 14.91
N ALA A 204 0.55 -13.75 14.99
CA ALA A 204 1.35 -14.93 14.65
C ALA A 204 1.37 -15.89 15.84
N GLU A 205 0.20 -16.41 16.20
CA GLU A 205 -0.03 -17.31 17.34
C GLU A 205 -0.96 -18.45 16.93
N GLU A 206 -1.05 -19.46 17.78
CA GLU A 206 -2.03 -20.53 17.62
C GLU A 206 -3.44 -19.97 17.64
N GLY A 207 -4.30 -20.48 16.75
CA GLY A 207 -5.62 -19.92 16.52
C GLY A 207 -6.51 -19.86 17.77
N VAL A 208 -6.38 -20.81 18.69
CA VAL A 208 -7.13 -20.83 19.96
C VAL A 208 -6.78 -19.60 20.80
N LEU A 209 -5.49 -19.31 20.97
CA LEU A 209 -4.99 -18.14 21.69
C LEU A 209 -5.43 -16.83 21.02
N VAL A 210 -5.43 -16.81 19.69
CA VAL A 210 -5.93 -15.64 18.94
C VAL A 210 -7.42 -15.45 19.19
N SER A 211 -8.24 -16.49 19.05
CA SER A 211 -9.69 -16.40 19.23
C SER A 211 -10.09 -16.05 20.67
N ASP A 212 -9.32 -16.53 21.66
CA ASP A 212 -9.54 -16.19 23.07
C ASP A 212 -9.33 -14.70 23.33
N ASN A 213 -8.42 -14.05 22.61
CA ASN A 213 -8.09 -12.63 22.80
C ASN A 213 -8.81 -11.70 21.81
N CYS A 214 -9.11 -12.16 20.61
CA CYS A 214 -9.59 -11.35 19.49
C CYS A 214 -10.51 -12.16 18.56
N ARG A 215 -11.80 -11.81 18.55
CA ARG A 215 -12.83 -12.49 17.75
C ARG A 215 -12.67 -12.32 16.23
N ILE A 216 -11.91 -11.31 15.81
CA ILE A 216 -11.65 -10.98 14.39
C ILE A 216 -10.20 -11.30 13.97
N GLY A 217 -9.45 -12.00 14.83
CA GLY A 217 -8.07 -12.39 14.55
C GLY A 217 -7.97 -13.52 13.55
N CYS A 218 -6.84 -13.62 12.84
CA CYS A 218 -6.56 -14.78 11.99
C CYS A 218 -6.28 -15.98 12.90
N ILE A 219 -7.04 -17.05 12.71
CA ILE A 219 -6.90 -18.30 13.48
C ILE A 219 -6.08 -19.37 12.74
N GLY A 220 -5.45 -19.02 11.62
CA GLY A 220 -4.63 -19.97 10.85
C GLY A 220 -5.37 -21.14 10.20
N CYS A 221 -6.69 -21.04 9.98
CA CYS A 221 -7.53 -22.13 9.46
C CYS A 221 -7.32 -22.52 7.97
N GLU A 222 -6.42 -21.84 7.26
CA GLU A 222 -6.04 -22.13 5.87
C GLU A 222 -7.15 -22.04 4.80
N LEU A 223 -8.41 -21.70 5.15
CA LEU A 223 -9.52 -21.57 4.19
C LEU A 223 -9.21 -20.60 3.05
N CYS A 224 -8.52 -19.49 3.36
CA CYS A 224 -8.08 -18.52 2.36
C CYS A 224 -7.09 -19.12 1.35
N MET A 225 -6.17 -19.98 1.81
CA MET A 225 -5.24 -20.71 0.95
C MET A 225 -6.00 -21.69 0.05
N GLY A 226 -6.92 -22.47 0.61
CA GLY A 226 -7.75 -23.41 -0.16
C GLY A 226 -8.68 -22.75 -1.18
N ALA A 227 -9.17 -21.54 -0.91
CA ALA A 227 -9.99 -20.76 -1.84
C ALA A 227 -9.19 -20.17 -3.01
N CYS A 228 -7.86 -20.04 -2.89
CA CYS A 228 -7.03 -19.44 -3.93
C CYS A 228 -6.77 -20.42 -5.08
N LYS A 229 -7.51 -20.28 -6.19
CA LYS A 229 -7.30 -21.07 -7.41
C LYS A 229 -6.01 -20.74 -8.20
N PHE A 230 -5.24 -19.76 -7.73
CA PHE A 230 -4.03 -19.25 -8.38
C PHE A 230 -2.74 -19.58 -7.62
N GLY A 231 -2.84 -20.28 -6.48
CA GLY A 231 -1.65 -20.61 -5.67
C GLY A 231 -0.92 -19.37 -5.14
N ALA A 232 -1.65 -18.27 -4.92
CA ALA A 232 -1.09 -16.98 -4.51
C ALA A 232 -1.01 -16.80 -2.99
N ILE A 233 -1.44 -17.78 -2.19
CA ILE A 233 -1.44 -17.69 -0.73
C ILE A 233 -0.68 -18.87 -0.16
N THR A 234 0.25 -18.58 0.75
CA THR A 234 0.97 -19.56 1.58
C THR A 234 0.77 -19.23 3.06
N MET A 235 0.93 -20.20 3.94
CA MET A 235 0.87 -19.98 5.39
C MET A 235 2.29 -19.86 5.94
N GLU A 236 2.58 -18.78 6.66
CA GLU A 236 3.85 -18.56 7.37
C GLU A 236 3.52 -18.10 8.80
N ASN A 237 4.02 -18.83 9.81
CA ASN A 237 3.77 -18.53 11.24
C ASN A 237 2.27 -18.34 11.57
N HIS A 238 1.43 -19.26 11.12
CA HIS A 238 -0.03 -19.23 11.29
C HIS A 238 -0.76 -18.07 10.59
N LEU A 239 -0.06 -17.25 9.80
CA LEU A 239 -0.64 -16.14 9.05
C LEU A 239 -0.59 -16.39 7.53
N PRO A 240 -1.61 -15.98 6.78
CA PRO A 240 -1.55 -16.03 5.33
C PRO A 240 -0.60 -14.97 4.79
N LYS A 241 0.26 -15.37 3.86
CA LYS A 241 1.10 -14.50 3.05
C LYS A 241 0.66 -14.57 1.61
N ILE A 242 0.45 -13.41 1.00
CA ILE A 242 -0.03 -13.30 -0.37
C ILE A 242 1.14 -12.98 -1.30
N ASP A 243 1.44 -13.90 -2.20
CA ASP A 243 2.32 -13.70 -3.36
C ASP A 243 1.61 -12.79 -4.37
N ARG A 244 2.17 -11.60 -4.59
CA ARG A 244 1.53 -10.55 -5.39
C ARG A 244 1.70 -10.75 -6.89
N ASP A 245 2.68 -11.56 -7.30
CA ASP A 245 2.89 -11.87 -8.72
C ASP A 245 1.85 -12.89 -9.22
N LYS A 246 1.36 -13.75 -8.31
CA LYS A 246 0.30 -14.72 -8.60
C LYS A 246 -1.11 -14.22 -8.30
N CYS A 247 -1.24 -13.24 -7.41
CA CYS A 247 -2.55 -12.75 -6.98
C CYS A 247 -3.23 -11.95 -8.09
N VAL A 248 -4.38 -12.45 -8.56
CA VAL A 248 -5.19 -11.79 -9.60
C VAL A 248 -6.30 -10.90 -9.03
N GLY A 249 -6.33 -10.69 -7.72
CA GLY A 249 -7.29 -9.78 -7.08
C GLY A 249 -8.75 -10.26 -7.04
N CYS A 250 -9.01 -11.57 -7.11
CA CYS A 250 -10.38 -12.11 -7.14
C CYS A 250 -11.13 -12.06 -5.80
N MET A 251 -10.47 -11.67 -4.71
CA MET A 251 -11.05 -11.50 -3.36
C MET A 251 -11.76 -12.70 -2.72
N MET A 252 -11.67 -13.89 -3.33
CA MET A 252 -12.25 -15.12 -2.78
C MET A 252 -11.75 -15.44 -1.37
N CYS A 253 -10.47 -15.18 -1.10
CA CYS A 253 -9.87 -15.39 0.21
C CYS A 253 -10.42 -14.48 1.30
N ALA A 254 -10.93 -13.29 0.95
CA ALA A 254 -11.61 -12.40 1.89
C ALA A 254 -13.02 -12.92 2.20
N GLU A 255 -13.77 -13.37 1.19
CA GLU A 255 -15.12 -13.91 1.38
C GLU A 255 -15.16 -15.16 2.26
N VAL A 256 -14.23 -16.09 2.07
CA VAL A 256 -14.21 -17.34 2.85
C VAL A 256 -13.65 -17.18 4.25
N CYS A 257 -13.16 -15.99 4.63
CA CYS A 257 -12.48 -15.79 5.90
C CYS A 257 -13.51 -15.69 7.05
N PRO A 258 -13.62 -16.71 7.93
CA PRO A 258 -14.67 -16.75 8.95
C PRO A 258 -14.50 -15.66 10.01
N THR A 259 -13.27 -15.19 10.22
CA THR A 259 -12.95 -14.15 11.20
C THR A 259 -12.76 -12.79 10.58
N SER A 260 -12.99 -12.60 9.28
CA SER A 260 -12.79 -11.32 8.58
C SER A 260 -11.37 -10.72 8.73
N ALA A 261 -10.36 -11.53 9.10
CA ALA A 261 -8.96 -11.11 9.17
C ALA A 261 -8.38 -10.79 7.78
N MET A 262 -9.00 -11.33 6.73
CA MET A 262 -8.77 -10.99 5.33
C MET A 262 -9.78 -9.93 4.91
N TRP A 263 -9.30 -8.75 4.56
CA TRP A 263 -10.13 -7.69 3.97
C TRP A 263 -10.07 -7.78 2.45
N GLY A 264 -11.20 -7.52 1.80
CA GLY A 264 -11.33 -7.41 0.36
C GLY A 264 -12.11 -6.17 -0.02
N ASP A 265 -11.72 -5.52 -1.11
CA ASP A 265 -12.42 -4.39 -1.71
C ASP A 265 -13.65 -4.85 -2.50
N LEU A 266 -14.62 -5.41 -1.78
CA LEU A 266 -15.80 -6.05 -2.36
C LEU A 266 -16.70 -5.04 -3.08
N ASP A 267 -16.72 -3.79 -2.61
CA ASP A 267 -17.52 -2.70 -3.16
C ASP A 267 -17.04 -2.27 -4.55
N ASN A 268 -15.73 -2.34 -4.81
CA ASN A 268 -15.15 -2.02 -6.12
C ASN A 268 -14.80 -3.26 -6.95
N ARG A 269 -15.36 -4.43 -6.60
CA ARG A 269 -15.11 -5.65 -7.35
C ARG A 269 -15.61 -5.49 -8.79
N ARG A 270 -14.78 -5.85 -9.75
CA ARG A 270 -15.14 -5.83 -11.17
C ARG A 270 -15.64 -7.20 -11.62
N ILE A 271 -16.64 -7.27 -12.51
CA ILE A 271 -17.08 -8.55 -13.11
C ILE A 271 -16.81 -8.51 -14.61
N ALA A 272 -16.52 -9.68 -15.20
CA ALA A 272 -16.43 -9.79 -16.65
C ALA A 272 -17.79 -9.48 -17.29
N LEU A 273 -17.78 -8.62 -18.31
CA LEU A 273 -18.91 -8.35 -19.19
C LEU A 273 -18.52 -8.69 -20.61
N ILE A 274 -19.35 -9.49 -21.30
CA ILE A 274 -19.13 -9.90 -22.69
C ILE A 274 -20.02 -9.06 -23.61
N ASP A 275 -19.39 -8.35 -24.54
CA ASP A 275 -20.05 -7.64 -25.64
C ASP A 275 -20.63 -8.65 -26.63
N ARG A 276 -21.96 -8.59 -26.82
CA ARG A 276 -22.71 -9.53 -27.64
C ARG A 276 -22.41 -9.38 -29.13
N ASP A 277 -22.09 -8.17 -29.59
CA ASP A 277 -21.87 -7.87 -31.00
C ASP A 277 -20.45 -8.28 -31.44
N LEU A 278 -19.50 -8.27 -30.50
CA LEU A 278 -18.12 -8.67 -30.76
C LEU A 278 -17.84 -10.16 -30.48
N CYS A 279 -18.68 -10.81 -29.67
CA CYS A 279 -18.47 -12.20 -29.26
C CYS A 279 -18.78 -13.19 -30.38
N ILE A 280 -17.77 -13.97 -30.77
CA ILE A 280 -17.87 -14.99 -31.82
C ILE A 280 -18.08 -16.42 -31.30
N GLY A 281 -18.32 -16.60 -29.99
CA GLY A 281 -18.56 -17.93 -29.40
C GLY A 281 -17.40 -18.92 -29.53
N CYS A 282 -16.15 -18.46 -29.40
CA CYS A 282 -14.95 -19.28 -29.63
C CYS A 282 -14.63 -20.31 -28.52
N GLY A 283 -15.27 -20.24 -27.35
CA GLY A 283 -15.02 -21.12 -26.20
C GLY A 283 -13.82 -20.78 -25.31
N ILE A 284 -12.91 -19.88 -25.71
CA ILE A 284 -11.63 -19.66 -25.00
C ILE A 284 -11.84 -19.09 -23.60
N CYS A 285 -12.70 -18.08 -23.44
CA CYS A 285 -12.97 -17.46 -22.14
C CYS A 285 -13.60 -18.46 -21.15
N LYS A 286 -14.47 -19.35 -21.63
CA LYS A 286 -15.04 -20.45 -20.84
C LYS A 286 -13.96 -21.40 -20.35
N LYS A 287 -13.04 -21.82 -21.24
CA LYS A 287 -11.94 -22.74 -20.91
C LYS A 287 -10.95 -22.18 -19.89
N VAL A 288 -10.67 -20.88 -19.90
CA VAL A 288 -9.74 -20.25 -18.93
C VAL A 288 -10.40 -19.90 -17.59
N CYS A 289 -11.74 -19.94 -17.51
CA CYS A 289 -12.46 -19.60 -16.30
C CYS A 289 -12.32 -20.70 -15.24
N GLN A 290 -11.56 -20.43 -14.18
CA GLN A 290 -11.39 -21.34 -13.03
C GLN A 290 -12.59 -21.37 -12.07
N PHE A 291 -13.64 -20.59 -12.36
CA PHE A 291 -14.82 -20.40 -11.50
C PHE A 291 -16.13 -20.82 -12.19
N GLU A 292 -16.03 -21.41 -13.39
CA GLU A 292 -17.19 -21.84 -14.19
C GLU A 292 -18.22 -20.70 -14.41
N ALA A 293 -17.72 -19.47 -14.44
CA ALA A 293 -18.55 -18.28 -14.47
C ALA A 293 -19.01 -17.86 -15.86
N ILE A 294 -18.59 -18.58 -16.90
CA ILE A 294 -18.89 -18.24 -18.30
C ILE A 294 -19.64 -19.42 -18.92
N SER A 295 -20.87 -19.18 -19.35
CA SER A 295 -21.74 -20.13 -20.02
C SER A 295 -21.85 -19.82 -21.52
N GLY A 296 -22.42 -20.74 -22.28
CA GLY A 296 -22.56 -20.64 -23.74
C GLY A 296 -21.93 -21.83 -24.49
N GLU A 297 -22.44 -22.06 -25.69
CA GLU A 297 -21.99 -23.09 -26.62
C GLU A 297 -21.07 -22.50 -27.69
N ARG A 298 -20.42 -23.39 -28.47
CA ARG A 298 -19.59 -22.93 -29.57
C ARG A 298 -20.46 -22.26 -30.63
N LYS A 299 -19.98 -21.14 -31.18
CA LYS A 299 -20.69 -20.28 -32.15
C LYS A 299 -21.90 -19.52 -31.58
N SER A 300 -22.20 -19.62 -30.28
CA SER A 300 -23.19 -18.76 -29.63
C SER A 300 -22.52 -17.73 -28.73
N VAL A 301 -23.22 -16.61 -28.50
CA VAL A 301 -22.75 -15.56 -27.60
C VAL A 301 -22.69 -16.12 -26.19
N HIS A 302 -21.53 -16.00 -25.55
CA HIS A 302 -21.36 -16.43 -24.16
C HIS A 302 -21.89 -15.40 -23.17
N GLU A 303 -22.27 -15.89 -21.99
CA GLU A 303 -22.79 -15.07 -20.89
C GLU A 303 -21.97 -15.28 -19.62
N VAL A 304 -21.98 -14.29 -18.72
CA VAL A 304 -21.27 -14.34 -17.45
C VAL A 304 -22.28 -14.42 -16.32
N ASN A 305 -22.13 -15.40 -15.43
CA ASN A 305 -23.01 -15.59 -14.27
C ASN A 305 -22.37 -15.03 -12.97
N GLU A 306 -23.09 -15.16 -11.86
CA GLU A 306 -22.66 -14.56 -10.59
C GLU A 306 -21.49 -15.26 -9.90
N ALA A 307 -21.06 -16.44 -10.39
CA ALA A 307 -19.85 -17.10 -9.91
C ALA A 307 -18.58 -16.35 -10.34
N CYS A 308 -18.69 -15.34 -11.20
CA CYS A 308 -17.56 -14.55 -11.64
C CYS A 308 -16.97 -13.73 -10.48
N THR A 309 -15.70 -13.99 -10.20
CA THR A 309 -14.96 -13.38 -9.09
C THR A 309 -14.19 -12.12 -9.50
N GLY A 310 -14.21 -11.76 -10.79
CA GLY A 310 -13.49 -10.58 -11.28
C GLY A 310 -12.02 -10.77 -11.55
N CYS A 311 -11.51 -12.01 -11.58
CA CYS A 311 -10.07 -12.30 -11.76
C CYS A 311 -9.47 -11.84 -13.10
N GLY A 312 -10.32 -11.45 -14.06
CA GLY A 312 -9.92 -10.87 -15.35
C GLY A 312 -9.19 -11.77 -16.32
N GLN A 313 -8.94 -13.04 -15.98
CA GLN A 313 -8.14 -13.96 -16.81
C GLN A 313 -8.73 -14.22 -18.20
N CYS A 314 -10.03 -14.03 -18.39
CA CYS A 314 -10.70 -14.14 -19.68
C CYS A 314 -10.41 -12.97 -20.63
N VAL A 315 -10.16 -11.77 -20.10
CA VAL A 315 -9.96 -10.53 -20.88
C VAL A 315 -8.78 -10.65 -21.86
N PRO A 316 -7.54 -10.94 -21.43
CA PRO A 316 -6.40 -11.03 -22.34
C PRO A 316 -6.48 -12.23 -23.30
N LYS A 317 -7.38 -13.19 -23.05
CA LYS A 317 -7.56 -14.38 -23.89
C LYS A 317 -8.65 -14.22 -24.95
N CYS A 318 -9.42 -13.14 -24.94
CA CYS A 318 -10.46 -12.91 -25.92
C CYS A 318 -9.86 -12.38 -27.24
N PRO A 319 -9.90 -13.14 -28.36
CA PRO A 319 -9.27 -12.73 -29.62
C PRO A 319 -9.96 -11.51 -30.26
N LYS A 320 -11.26 -11.30 -29.98
CA LYS A 320 -12.03 -10.17 -30.48
C LYS A 320 -12.11 -9.01 -29.48
N LYS A 321 -11.40 -9.11 -28.34
CA LYS A 321 -11.42 -8.12 -27.24
C LYS A 321 -12.85 -7.77 -26.77
N ALA A 322 -13.77 -8.73 -26.86
CA ALA A 322 -15.18 -8.56 -26.51
C ALA A 322 -15.46 -8.57 -24.99
N ILE A 323 -14.44 -8.53 -24.12
CA ILE A 323 -14.62 -8.70 -22.67
C ILE A 323 -14.07 -7.49 -21.94
N THR A 324 -14.90 -6.88 -21.09
CA THR A 324 -14.53 -5.77 -20.21
C THR A 324 -14.74 -6.15 -18.74
N LEU A 325 -14.23 -5.33 -17.82
CA LEU A 325 -14.35 -5.52 -16.37
C LEU A 325 -14.93 -4.26 -15.71
N PRO A 326 -16.22 -3.94 -15.92
CA PRO A 326 -16.88 -2.86 -15.17
C PRO A 326 -16.97 -3.19 -13.68
N VAL A 327 -17.08 -2.15 -12.85
CA VAL A 327 -17.36 -2.29 -11.41
C VAL A 327 -18.76 -2.89 -11.23
N ARG A 328 -18.87 -3.84 -10.30
CA ARG A 328 -20.11 -4.48 -9.90
C ARG A 328 -20.88 -3.55 -8.96
N GLU A 329 -22.15 -3.26 -9.26
CA GLU A 329 -23.00 -2.48 -8.35
C GLU A 329 -23.59 -3.31 -7.19
N HIS A 330 -23.56 -4.66 -7.26
CA HIS A 330 -24.21 -5.53 -6.28
C HIS A 330 -23.25 -6.45 -5.50
N VAL A 331 -23.46 -6.59 -4.19
CA VAL A 331 -22.79 -7.60 -3.36
C VAL A 331 -23.18 -9.00 -3.85
N ARG A 332 -22.19 -9.90 -4.02
CA ARG A 332 -22.45 -11.30 -4.34
C ARG A 332 -23.29 -11.93 -3.21
N ASP A 333 -24.33 -12.69 -3.54
CA ASP A 333 -25.07 -13.44 -2.52
C ASP A 333 -24.07 -14.29 -1.71
N ALA A 334 -24.08 -14.13 -0.39
CA ALA A 334 -23.22 -14.86 0.53
C ALA A 334 -23.43 -16.38 0.45
N ASN A 335 -24.58 -16.82 -0.07
CA ASN A 335 -24.93 -18.22 -0.29
C ASN A 335 -24.61 -18.73 -1.70
N ALA A 336 -24.23 -17.86 -2.65
CA ALA A 336 -23.88 -18.26 -4.00
C ALA A 336 -22.58 -19.06 -3.99
N LYS A 337 -22.67 -20.40 -4.03
CA LYS A 337 -21.47 -21.24 -4.18
C LYS A 337 -20.82 -20.96 -5.53
N VAL A 338 -19.49 -21.07 -5.58
CA VAL A 338 -18.74 -21.03 -6.83
C VAL A 338 -19.32 -22.11 -7.75
N GLY A 339 -19.87 -21.73 -8.90
CA GLY A 339 -20.44 -22.65 -9.88
C GLY A 339 -21.91 -23.06 -9.68
N THR A 340 -22.70 -22.42 -8.79
CA THR A 340 -24.10 -22.83 -8.58
C THR A 340 -25.15 -21.71 -8.59
N SER A 341 -24.81 -20.47 -8.93
CA SER A 341 -25.86 -19.46 -9.10
C SER A 341 -26.55 -19.63 -10.46
N GLU A 342 -27.86 -19.86 -10.42
CA GLU A 342 -28.71 -19.71 -11.60
C GLU A 342 -28.52 -18.28 -12.13
N GLY A 343 -28.23 -18.17 -13.42
CA GLY A 343 -27.83 -16.90 -14.02
C GLY A 343 -28.93 -15.85 -13.89
N VAL A 344 -28.67 -14.78 -13.16
CA VAL A 344 -29.45 -13.55 -13.30
C VAL A 344 -28.90 -12.78 -14.49
N ALA A 345 -29.81 -12.47 -15.39
CA ALA A 345 -29.60 -12.03 -16.75
C ALA A 345 -28.86 -10.69 -16.90
N ALA A 346 -28.19 -10.60 -18.06
CA ALA A 346 -27.89 -9.43 -18.87
C ALA A 346 -28.16 -8.03 -18.28
N ILE A 347 -27.12 -7.21 -18.31
CA ILE A 347 -27.21 -5.74 -18.33
C ILE A 347 -28.30 -5.33 -19.36
N PRO A 348 -29.20 -4.38 -19.03
CA PRO A 348 -30.27 -3.97 -19.91
C PRO A 348 -29.72 -3.57 -21.28
N LYS A 349 -30.40 -3.99 -22.35
CA LYS A 349 -30.14 -3.52 -23.71
C LYS A 349 -30.10 -1.98 -23.67
N LYS A 350 -29.07 -1.38 -24.29
CA LYS A 350 -29.17 0.00 -24.74
C LYS A 350 -30.43 0.08 -25.61
N GLU A 351 -31.48 0.71 -25.10
CA GLU A 351 -32.56 1.17 -25.95
C GLU A 351 -31.94 2.14 -26.96
N GLY A 352 -32.17 1.82 -28.24
CA GLY A 352 -31.57 2.50 -29.36
C GLY A 352 -31.96 3.97 -29.37
N ALA A 353 -30.97 4.81 -29.67
CA ALA A 353 -31.23 6.03 -30.40
C ALA A 353 -31.80 5.64 -31.76
N HIS A 354 -33.10 5.84 -31.95
CA HIS A 354 -33.73 6.12 -33.24
C HIS A 354 -34.96 6.99 -32.99
N GLU A 355 -34.81 8.26 -33.40
CA GLU A 355 -35.77 9.14 -34.08
C GLU A 355 -37.27 8.97 -33.78
N ASP A 356 -37.86 9.99 -33.14
CA ASP A 356 -38.73 10.97 -33.81
C ASP A 356 -38.65 12.32 -33.08
#